data_AF-A0A951IFQ0-F1
#
_entry.id   AF-A0A951IFQ0-F1
#
_cell.length_a   1.000
_cell.length_b   1.000
_cell.length_c   1.000
_cell.angle_alpha   90.00
_cell.angle_beta   90.00
_cell.angle_gamma   90.00
#
_symmetry.space_group_name_H-M   'P 1'
#
loop_
_entity.id
_entity.type
_entity.pdbx_description
1 polymer ?
#
loop_
_entity_poly.entity_id
_entity_poly.type
_entity_poly.pdbx_seq_one_letter_code
_entity_poly.pdbx_strand_id
1 'polypeptide(L)' 'MKKIIYLCCVLLSAFSVQLANAQCSICTKTASQLGQGPASALNSAIIYLAAAPFAVMGYIGYKWWKNEKNINK' A
#
# COMPACT_ATOMS: atom_id res chain seq x y z
N MET A 1 27.11 -10.87 11.66
CA MET A 1 26.94 -11.07 10.20
C MET A 1 25.48 -11.26 9.79
N LYS A 2 24.73 -12.23 10.33
CA LYS A 2 23.31 -12.46 9.96
C LYS A 2 22.39 -11.24 10.14
N LYS A 3 22.50 -10.49 11.24
CA LYS A 3 21.70 -9.27 11.48
C LYS A 3 21.99 -8.14 10.47
N ILE A 4 23.26 -8.01 10.05
CA ILE A 4 23.67 -7.02 9.03
C ILE A 4 23.10 -7.42 7.67
N ILE A 5 23.12 -8.72 7.34
CA ILE A 5 22.52 -9.24 6.10
C ILE A 5 21.01 -8.99 6.08
N TYR A 6 20.29 -9.29 7.17
CA TYR A 6 18.85 -9.00 7.27
C TYR A 6 18.55 -7.51 7.10
N LEU A 7 19.31 -6.65 7.78
CA LEU A 7 19.12 -5.20 7.74
C LEU A 7 19.44 -4.64 6.35
N CYS A 8 20.46 -5.18 5.68
CA CYS A 8 20.80 -4.84 4.30
C CYS A 8 19.73 -5.30 3.31
N CYS A 9 19.18 -6.52 3.46
CA CYS A 9 18.07 -7.01 2.64
C CYS A 9 16.79 -6.17 2.79
N VAL A 10 16.45 -5.76 4.01
CA VAL A 10 15.30 -4.88 4.26
C VAL A 10 15.51 -3.52 3.61
N LEU A 11 16.70 -2.93 3.76
CA LEU A 11 17.03 -1.66 3.09
C LEU A 11 16.98 -1.78 1.57
N LEU A 12 17.53 -2.85 0.98
CA LEU A 12 17.50 -3.07 -0.47
C LEU A 12 16.06 -3.23 -1.00
N SER A 13 15.19 -3.90 -0.23
CA SER A 13 13.76 -4.03 -0.59
C SER A 13 13.02 -2.70 -0.54
N ALA A 14 13.37 -1.81 0.39
CA ALA A 14 12.78 -0.47 0.50
C ALA A 14 13.20 0.48 -0.64
N PHE A 15 14.40 0.27 -1.20
CA PHE A 15 14.91 1.04 -2.35
C PHE A 15 14.42 0.54 -3.71
N SER A 16 13.67 -0.56 -3.75
CA SER A 16 13.06 -1.10 -4.96
C SER A 16 11.79 -0.32 -5.33
N VAL A 17 11.92 1.00 -5.52
CA VAL A 17 10.86 1.83 -6.09
C VAL A 17 10.87 1.58 -7.60
N GLN A 18 10.23 0.48 -8.02
CA GLN A 18 9.97 0.28 -9.45
C GLN A 18 9.11 1.45 -9.94
N LEU A 19 9.43 1.99 -11.14
CA LEU A 19 8.48 2.82 -11.90
C LEU A 19 7.13 2.12 -11.82
N ALA A 20 6.10 2.83 -11.35
CA ALA A 20 4.78 2.32 -10.96
C ALA A 20 3.97 1.78 -12.15
N ASN A 21 4.53 0.81 -12.87
CA ASN A 21 3.83 -0.07 -13.76
C ASN A 21 3.00 -1.01 -12.88
N ALA A 22 1.70 -1.07 -13.13
CA ALA A 22 0.80 -1.93 -12.38
C ALA A 22 1.35 -3.38 -12.38
N GLN A 23 1.64 -3.91 -11.19
CA GLN A 23 2.14 -5.29 -11.04
C GLN A 23 1.03 -6.34 -11.12
N CYS A 24 -0.23 -5.91 -11.07
CA CYS A 24 -1.38 -6.80 -11.22
C CYS A 24 -1.70 -7.03 -12.71
N SER A 25 -1.55 -8.28 -13.16
CA SER A 25 -1.80 -8.68 -14.56
C SER A 25 -3.21 -8.38 -15.04
N ILE A 26 -4.21 -8.48 -14.16
CA ILE A 26 -5.61 -8.15 -14.47
C ILE A 26 -5.77 -6.64 -14.66
N CYS A 27 -5.15 -5.82 -13.82
CA CYS A 27 -5.24 -4.36 -13.91
C CYS A 27 -4.61 -3.85 -15.22
N THR A 28 -3.47 -4.41 -15.63
CA THR A 28 -2.82 -4.07 -16.90
C THR A 28 -3.70 -4.44 -18.10
N LYS A 29 -4.29 -5.65 -18.10
CA LYS A 29 -5.21 -6.08 -19.17
C LYS A 29 -6.43 -5.17 -19.28
N THR A 30 -7.04 -4.82 -18.15
CA THR A 30 -8.17 -3.90 -18.12
C THR A 30 -7.74 -2.52 -18.63
N ALA A 31 -6.63 -1.97 -18.16
CA ALA A 31 -6.12 -0.69 -18.65
C ALA A 31 -5.90 -0.67 -20.17
N SER A 32 -5.42 -1.76 -20.77
CA SER A 32 -5.23 -1.85 -22.23
C SER A 32 -6.55 -1.86 -23.03
N GLN A 33 -7.67 -2.24 -22.40
CA GLN A 33 -9.00 -2.18 -23.03
C GLN A 33 -9.68 -0.83 -22.84
N LEU A 34 -9.20 -0.03 -21.89
CA LEU A 34 -9.67 1.32 -21.64
C LEU A 34 -8.80 2.31 -22.44
N GLY A 35 -9.41 3.31 -23.07
CA GLY A 35 -8.66 4.36 -23.78
C GLY A 35 -7.69 5.12 -22.85
N GLN A 36 -6.86 6.00 -23.41
CA GLN A 36 -5.74 6.64 -22.71
C GLN A 36 -6.14 7.38 -21.42
N GLY A 37 -7.27 8.10 -21.42
CA GLY A 37 -7.78 8.81 -20.23
C GLY A 37 -8.20 7.87 -19.10
N PRO A 38 -9.17 6.96 -19.32
CA PRO A 38 -9.62 6.03 -18.29
C PRO A 38 -8.54 5.03 -17.83
N ALA A 39 -7.60 4.65 -18.71
CA ALA A 39 -6.46 3.80 -18.35
C ALA A 39 -5.54 4.47 -17.32
N SER A 40 -5.29 5.78 -17.46
CA SER A 40 -4.50 6.55 -16.50
C SER A 40 -5.20 6.68 -15.14
N ALA A 41 -6.52 6.94 -15.14
CA ALA A 41 -7.31 7.03 -13.92
C ALA A 41 -7.39 5.72 -13.12
N LEU A 42 -7.35 4.57 -13.81
CA LEU A 42 -7.43 3.24 -13.19
C LEU A 42 -6.28 2.97 -12.21
N ASN A 43 -5.05 3.39 -12.53
CA ASN A 43 -3.89 3.18 -11.65
C ASN A 43 -4.04 3.96 -10.32
N SER A 44 -4.52 5.20 -10.39
CA SER A 44 -4.79 6.00 -9.20
C SER A 44 -5.91 5.38 -8.35
N ALA A 45 -6.95 4.83 -8.99
CA ALA A 45 -8.04 4.16 -8.28
C ALA A 45 -7.58 2.90 -7.54
N ILE A 46 -6.67 2.09 -8.12
CA ILE A 46 -6.11 0.90 -7.47
C ILE A 46 -5.36 1.28 -6.19
N ILE A 47 -4.50 2.31 -6.24
CA ILE A 47 -3.76 2.77 -5.06
C ILE A 47 -4.72 3.28 -3.99
N TYR A 48 -5.72 4.06 -4.38
CA TYR A 48 -6.75 4.55 -3.46
C TYR A 48 -7.49 3.39 -2.76
N LEU A 49 -7.95 2.41 -3.52
CA LEU A 49 -8.70 1.27 -3.00
C LEU A 49 -7.83 0.34 -2.14
N ALA A 50 -6.56 0.17 -2.51
CA ALA A 50 -5.60 -0.58 -1.71
C ALA A 50 -5.26 0.11 -0.39
N ALA A 51 -5.17 1.44 -0.36
CA ALA A 51 -4.87 2.22 0.85
C ALA A 51 -6.07 2.29 1.82
N ALA A 52 -7.29 2.31 1.29
CA ALA A 52 -8.52 2.43 2.08
C ALA A 52 -8.63 1.45 3.27
N PRO A 53 -8.45 0.12 3.13
CA PRO A 53 -8.56 -0.80 4.26
C PRO A 53 -7.51 -0.53 5.35
N PHE A 54 -6.28 -0.14 4.98
CA PHE A 54 -5.25 0.20 5.96
C PHE A 54 -5.58 1.50 6.70
N ALA A 55 -6.12 2.49 6.00
CA ALA A 55 -6.56 3.74 6.63
C ALA A 55 -7.69 3.50 7.64
N VAL A 56 -8.70 2.70 7.26
CA VAL A 56 -9.82 2.33 8.14
C VAL A 56 -9.33 1.55 9.37
N MET A 57 -8.53 0.50 9.16
CA MET A 57 -7.98 -0.31 10.25
C MET A 57 -7.08 0.52 11.17
N GLY A 58 -6.24 1.40 10.61
CA GLY A 58 -5.39 2.31 11.37
C GLY A 58 -6.18 3.28 12.23
N TYR A 59 -7.27 3.86 11.68
CA TYR A 59 -8.15 4.75 12.43
C TYR A 59 -8.86 4.03 13.59
N ILE A 60 -9.43 2.85 13.32
CA ILE A 60 -10.10 2.03 14.34
C ILE A 60 -9.11 1.63 15.44
N GLY A 61 -7.94 1.11 15.06
CA GLY A 61 -6.89 0.72 16.01
C GLY A 61 -6.41 1.88 16.88
N TYR A 62 -6.19 3.06 16.29
CA TYR A 62 -5.82 4.27 17.03
C TYR A 62 -6.90 4.69 18.04
N LYS A 63 -8.17 4.71 17.61
CA LYS A 63 -9.30 5.05 18.49
C LYS A 63 -9.45 4.06 19.64
N TRP A 64 -9.30 2.77 19.37
CA TRP A 64 -9.33 1.73 20.40
C TRP A 64 -8.20 1.91 21.41
N TRP A 65 -6.95 2.03 20.95
CA TRP A 65 -5.81 2.22 21.86
C TRP A 65 -5.95 3.46 22.76
N LYS A 66 -6.46 4.57 22.21
CA LYS A 66 -6.75 5.77 22.99
C LYS A 66 -7.84 5.52 24.04
N ASN A 67 -8.89 4.77 23.68
CA ASN A 67 -9.97 4.42 24.60
C ASN A 67 -9.47 3.54 25.76
N GLU A 68 -8.69 2.48 25.46
CA GLU A 68 -8.09 1.63 26.48
C GLU A 68 -7.22 2.43 27.46
N LYS A 69 -6.42 3.37 26.95
CA LYS A 69 -5.62 4.26 27.81
C LYS A 69 -6.44 5.18 28.70
N ASN A 70 -7.67 5.54 28.31
CA ASN A 70 -8.55 6.36 29.13
C ASN A 70 -9.29 5.51 30.19
N ILE A 71 -9.63 4.26 29.85
CA ILE A 71 -10.30 3.32 30.78
C ILE A 71 -9.33 2.82 31.84
N ASN A 72 -8.09 2.52 31.46
CA ASN A 72 -7.05 1.97 32.36
C ASN A 72 -6.21 3.07 33.04
N LYS A 73 -6.74 4.30 33.13
CA LYS A 73 -6.13 5.42 33.85
C LYS A 73 -6.89 5.67 35.14
#